data_AF-A0A534NQP8-F1
#
_entry.id   AF-A0A534NQP8-F1
#
_cell.length_a   1.000
_cell.length_b   1.000
_cell.length_c   1.000
_cell.angle_alpha   90.00
_cell.angle_beta   90.00
_cell.angle_gamma   90.00
#
_symmetry.space_group_name_H-M   'P 1'
#
loop_
_entity.id
_entity.type
_entity.pdbx_description
1 polymer ?
#
loop_
_entity_poly.entity_id
_entity_poly.type
_entity_poly.pdbx_seq_one_letter_code
_entity_poly.pdbx_strand_id
1 'polypeptide(L)'
;MSLLPQMPPLPLSTRPQRGFVRWALRRVRGYSEGIQAPPVGSTEQALYGFAQPILGVRVLLSDGELLKEALYPAGLLAAACALYATFGNDGVGWVSWFKCFYKAFAALAPLPSFFFANHYARLAAVIRWRMGFGACGPREMPWGMLAGRMIRQALIVAIGVAPLLAVAQLLPAIGDYISAAVLAIWSLHWVVADAFDDAQVCLPGESVKQSLQRDREAQEPWFVRLLKRAAAHLPGILGGPIRLFARLCDKLALDSRGEIALMESNRAVSVGFGLSTAVVLATPVLNLLFRPI
;
A
#
# COMPACT_ATOMS: atom_id res chain seq x y z
N MET A 1 17.17 -18.11 12.53
CA MET A 1 17.63 -16.91 13.27
C MET A 1 16.76 -15.72 12.86
N SER A 2 16.47 -14.79 13.77
CA SER A 2 15.68 -13.60 13.42
C SER A 2 16.51 -12.62 12.59
N LEU A 3 15.90 -11.95 11.60
CA LEU A 3 16.60 -11.06 10.65
C LEU A 3 17.15 -9.79 11.31
N LEU A 4 16.47 -9.32 12.35
CA LEU A 4 16.85 -8.14 13.11
C LEU A 4 16.69 -8.41 14.61
N PRO A 5 17.46 -7.72 15.47
CA PRO A 5 17.31 -7.87 16.92
C PRO A 5 15.91 -7.41 17.37
N GLN A 6 15.34 -8.13 18.33
CA GLN A 6 14.19 -7.67 19.09
C GLN A 6 14.67 -6.56 20.02
N MET A 7 14.11 -5.37 19.86
CA MET A 7 14.47 -4.18 20.63
C MET A 7 13.45 -3.95 21.75
N PRO A 8 13.88 -3.51 22.94
CA PRO A 8 12.93 -3.07 23.96
C PRO A 8 12.12 -1.88 23.43
N PRO A 9 10.86 -1.72 23.85
CA PRO A 9 10.05 -0.57 23.45
C PRO A 9 10.75 0.75 23.75
N LEU A 10 10.89 1.60 22.73
CA LEU A 10 11.46 2.93 22.91
C LEU A 10 10.65 3.72 23.95
N PRO A 11 11.30 4.26 24.99
CA PRO A 11 10.61 5.04 26.02
C PRO A 11 9.81 6.17 25.38
N LEU A 12 8.55 6.33 25.82
CA LEU A 12 7.72 7.42 25.34
C LEU A 12 8.33 8.75 25.75
N SER A 13 8.27 9.73 24.85
CA SER A 13 8.82 11.06 25.09
C SER A 13 7.78 12.12 24.78
N THR A 14 7.72 13.16 25.60
CA THR A 14 6.78 14.26 25.39
C THR A 14 7.15 15.00 24.11
N ARG A 15 6.15 15.25 23.25
CA ARG A 15 6.32 16.04 22.03
C ARG A 15 6.85 17.44 22.37
N PRO A 16 8.04 17.83 21.89
CA PRO A 16 8.60 19.13 22.23
C PRO A 16 7.95 20.24 21.40
N GLN A 17 7.81 21.43 21.99
CA GLN A 17 7.30 22.62 21.30
C GLN A 17 8.32 23.20 20.30
N ARG A 18 9.62 23.13 20.63
CA ARG A 18 10.74 23.55 19.76
C ARG A 18 11.62 22.35 19.43
N GLY A 19 12.14 22.29 18.21
CA GLY A 19 13.00 21.18 17.78
C GLY A 19 12.24 19.90 17.43
N PHE A 20 10.96 19.99 17.08
CA PHE A 20 10.11 18.86 16.69
C PHE A 20 10.74 17.98 15.61
N VAL A 21 11.34 18.58 14.57
CA VAL A 21 11.98 17.82 13.47
C VAL A 21 13.12 16.94 13.99
N ARG A 22 14.02 17.51 14.82
CA ARG A 22 15.13 16.75 15.42
C ARG A 22 14.62 15.63 16.32
N TRP A 23 13.55 15.89 17.07
CA TRP A 23 12.89 14.88 17.89
C TRP A 23 12.29 13.76 17.03
N ALA A 24 11.51 14.10 16.00
CA ALA A 24 10.90 13.14 15.08
C ALA A 24 11.96 12.27 14.39
N LEU A 25 13.06 12.86 13.92
CA LEU A 25 14.18 12.12 13.32
C LEU A 25 14.83 11.13 14.31
N ARG A 26 15.01 11.52 15.58
CA ARG A 26 15.51 10.61 16.61
C ARG A 26 14.55 9.45 16.86
N ARG A 27 13.24 9.71 16.89
CA ARG A 27 12.22 8.67 17.06
C ARG A 27 12.21 7.71 15.87
N VAL A 28 12.18 8.22 14.63
CA VAL A 28 12.23 7.41 13.40
C VAL A 28 13.50 6.56 13.35
N ARG A 29 14.65 7.13 13.72
CA ARG A 29 15.89 6.36 13.82
C ARG A 29 15.76 5.22 14.82
N GLY A 30 15.28 5.48 16.04
CA GLY A 30 15.05 4.44 17.03
C GLY A 30 14.10 3.36 16.51
N TYR A 31 12.97 3.74 15.93
CA TYR A 31 11.97 2.79 15.43
C TYR A 31 12.45 1.95 14.24
N SER A 32 13.53 2.36 13.56
CA SER A 32 14.14 1.58 12.49
C SER A 32 15.32 0.72 12.96
N GLU A 33 15.68 0.73 14.26
CA GLU A 33 16.83 -0.02 14.80
C GLU A 33 16.60 -1.52 14.94
N GLY A 34 15.37 -1.95 15.17
CA GLY A 34 15.01 -3.36 15.28
C GLY A 34 13.52 -3.56 15.42
N ILE A 35 13.13 -4.82 15.65
CA ILE A 35 11.73 -5.22 15.73
C ILE A 35 11.21 -4.86 17.12
N GLN A 36 10.08 -4.15 17.17
CA GLN A 36 9.43 -3.75 18.40
C GLN A 36 7.93 -3.60 18.20
N ALA A 37 7.17 -3.68 19.28
CA ALA A 37 5.72 -3.44 19.23
C ALA A 37 5.40 -1.97 18.84
N PRO A 38 4.25 -1.72 18.20
CA PRO A 38 3.78 -0.36 17.95
C PRO A 38 3.65 0.42 19.27
N PRO A 39 4.16 1.66 19.34
CA PRO A 39 4.05 2.48 20.54
C PRO A 39 2.60 2.91 20.79
N VAL A 40 2.34 3.37 22.02
CA VAL A 40 1.06 4.02 22.35
C VAL A 40 1.10 5.50 21.98
N GLY A 41 -0.05 6.05 21.57
CA GLY A 41 -0.23 7.46 21.20
C GLY A 41 -0.07 7.71 19.69
N SER A 42 -0.96 8.53 19.14
CA SER A 42 -1.08 8.74 17.68
C SER A 42 0.17 9.32 17.03
N THR A 43 0.86 10.27 17.67
CA THR A 43 2.07 10.86 17.09
C THR A 43 3.22 9.84 17.03
N GLU A 44 3.40 9.07 18.11
CA GLU A 44 4.44 8.03 18.16
C GLU A 44 4.13 6.89 17.18
N GLN A 45 2.86 6.50 17.04
CA GLN A 45 2.41 5.53 16.04
C GLN A 45 2.66 5.99 14.60
N ALA A 46 2.45 7.28 14.30
CA ALA A 46 2.76 7.83 12.99
C ALA A 46 4.27 7.82 12.70
N LEU A 47 5.11 8.16 13.68
CA LEU A 47 6.57 8.08 13.51
C LEU A 47 7.06 6.63 13.40
N TYR A 48 6.43 5.71 14.14
CA TYR A 48 6.69 4.28 14.04
C TYR A 48 6.32 3.75 12.64
N GLY A 49 5.15 4.12 12.12
CA GLY A 49 4.72 3.80 10.75
C GLY A 49 5.67 4.34 9.70
N PHE A 50 6.09 5.60 9.85
CA PHE A 50 7.06 6.25 8.95
C PHE A 50 8.41 5.54 8.92
N ALA A 51 8.80 4.90 10.02
CA ALA A 51 10.06 4.16 10.10
C ALA A 51 10.00 2.77 9.43
N GLN A 52 8.81 2.23 9.15
CA GLN A 52 8.67 0.85 8.67
C GLN A 52 9.34 0.59 7.32
N PRO A 53 9.28 1.47 6.30
CA PRO A 53 10.02 1.23 5.06
C PRO A 53 11.53 1.20 5.26
N ILE A 54 12.06 2.01 6.19
CA ILE A 54 13.49 1.99 6.53
C ILE A 54 13.86 0.66 7.20
N LEU A 55 12.99 0.16 8.09
CA LEU A 55 13.14 -1.15 8.69
C LEU A 55 13.07 -2.27 7.63
N GLY A 56 12.12 -2.19 6.68
CA GLY A 56 11.96 -3.11 5.56
C GLY A 56 13.22 -3.22 4.71
N VAL A 57 13.82 -2.08 4.33
CA VAL A 57 15.13 -2.05 3.64
C VAL A 57 16.19 -2.77 4.45
N ARG A 58 16.28 -2.51 5.76
CA ARG A 58 17.27 -3.16 6.63
C ARG A 58 17.06 -4.67 6.74
N VAL A 59 15.81 -5.11 6.80
CA VAL A 59 15.46 -6.54 6.79
C VAL A 59 15.97 -7.19 5.50
N LEU A 60 15.72 -6.58 4.34
CA LEU A 60 16.21 -7.10 3.07
C LEU A 60 17.74 -7.10 3.00
N LEU A 61 18.40 -6.01 3.43
CA LEU A 61 19.87 -5.92 3.44
C LEU A 61 20.53 -6.88 4.44
N SER A 62 19.82 -7.35 5.46
CA SER A 62 20.33 -8.32 6.44
C SER A 62 20.45 -9.74 5.88
N ASP A 63 19.79 -10.04 4.76
CA ASP A 63 19.81 -11.35 4.13
C ASP A 63 19.85 -11.22 2.60
N GLY A 64 21.01 -11.55 2.02
CA GLY A 64 21.23 -11.44 0.58
C GLY A 64 20.35 -12.35 -0.27
N GLU A 65 19.91 -13.50 0.23
CA GLU A 65 18.98 -14.37 -0.49
C GLU A 65 17.58 -13.75 -0.48
N LEU A 66 17.16 -13.22 0.67
CA LEU A 66 15.89 -12.50 0.76
C LEU A 66 15.86 -11.27 -0.16
N LEU A 67 16.96 -10.51 -0.22
CA LEU A 67 17.09 -9.36 -1.12
C LEU A 67 16.98 -9.78 -2.58
N LYS A 68 17.63 -10.88 -3.00
CA LYS A 68 17.53 -11.39 -4.37
C LYS A 68 16.09 -11.78 -4.70
N GLU A 69 15.43 -12.54 -3.83
CA GLU A 69 14.05 -12.98 -4.01
C GLU A 69 13.08 -11.78 -4.08
N ALA A 70 13.31 -10.76 -3.26
CA ALA A 70 12.53 -9.52 -3.28
C ALA A 70 12.75 -8.74 -4.59
N LEU A 71 14.00 -8.62 -5.06
CA LEU A 71 14.32 -7.86 -6.27
C LEU A 71 14.05 -8.61 -7.57
N TYR A 72 13.87 -9.93 -7.54
CA TYR A 72 13.72 -10.75 -8.75
C TYR A 72 12.58 -10.27 -9.68
N PRO A 73 11.34 -10.04 -9.21
CA PRO A 73 10.26 -9.54 -10.06
C PRO A 73 10.55 -8.14 -10.64
N ALA A 74 11.12 -7.24 -9.84
CA ALA A 74 11.46 -5.89 -10.25
C ALA A 74 12.58 -5.89 -11.30
N GLY A 75 13.60 -6.75 -11.11
CA GLY A 75 14.70 -6.94 -12.04
C GLY A 75 14.24 -7.51 -13.38
N LEU A 76 13.33 -8.49 -13.39
CA LEU A 76 12.77 -9.03 -14.63
C LEU A 76 11.95 -8.00 -15.39
N LEU A 77 11.11 -7.21 -14.69
CA LEU A 77 10.36 -6.13 -15.31
C LEU A 77 11.30 -5.08 -15.90
N ALA A 78 12.31 -4.64 -15.14
CA ALA A 78 13.30 -3.69 -15.61
C ALA A 78 14.05 -4.22 -16.84
N ALA A 79 14.46 -5.49 -16.86
CA ALA A 79 15.10 -6.09 -18.02
C ALA A 79 14.18 -6.08 -19.26
N ALA A 80 12.91 -6.44 -19.11
CA ALA A 80 11.94 -6.40 -20.20
C ALA A 80 11.70 -4.97 -20.72
N CYS A 81 11.56 -4.00 -19.84
CA CYS A 81 11.41 -2.59 -20.22
C CYS A 81 12.68 -2.04 -20.89
N ALA A 82 13.87 -2.47 -20.46
CA ALA A 82 15.14 -2.09 -21.08
C ALA A 82 15.27 -2.66 -22.49
N LEU A 83 14.87 -3.91 -22.72
CA LEU A 83 14.81 -4.51 -24.05
C LEU A 83 13.82 -3.76 -24.93
N TYR A 84 12.61 -3.48 -24.43
CA TYR A 84 11.62 -2.69 -25.16
C TYR A 84 12.14 -1.30 -25.54
N ALA A 85 12.78 -0.59 -24.61
CA ALA A 85 13.37 0.71 -24.87
C ALA A 85 14.54 0.66 -25.85
N THR A 86 15.26 -0.46 -25.92
CA THR A 86 16.39 -0.63 -26.85
C THR A 86 15.93 -0.90 -28.28
N PHE A 87 14.86 -1.68 -28.46
CA PHE A 87 14.34 -2.04 -29.79
C PHE A 87 13.21 -1.14 -30.30
N GLY A 88 12.49 -0.45 -29.41
CA GLY A 88 11.32 0.37 -29.73
C GLY A 88 11.53 1.87 -29.60
N ASN A 89 12.75 2.35 -29.35
CA ASN A 89 13.07 3.77 -29.29
C ASN A 89 13.74 4.24 -30.59
N ASP A 90 13.00 5.03 -31.37
CA ASP A 90 13.52 5.67 -32.60
C ASP A 90 14.33 6.95 -32.32
N GLY A 91 14.33 7.43 -31.08
CA GLY A 91 15.02 8.67 -30.70
C GLY A 91 16.51 8.46 -30.38
N VAL A 92 17.34 9.43 -30.79
CA VAL A 92 18.79 9.38 -30.58
C VAL A 92 19.17 9.78 -29.16
N GLY A 93 20.01 8.96 -28.51
CA GLY A 93 20.69 9.29 -27.26
C GLY A 93 20.04 8.75 -25.98
N TRP A 94 20.82 8.74 -24.91
CA TRP A 94 20.49 8.15 -23.60
C TRP A 94 19.19 8.70 -22.98
N VAL A 95 18.92 10.00 -23.15
CA VAL A 95 17.71 10.63 -22.59
C VAL A 95 16.44 10.10 -23.24
N SER A 96 16.44 9.85 -24.55
CA SER A 96 15.28 9.27 -25.25
C SER A 96 15.03 7.83 -24.80
N TRP A 97 16.11 7.05 -24.73
CA TRP A 97 16.06 5.67 -24.23
C TRP A 97 15.50 5.61 -22.81
N PHE A 98 16.00 6.45 -21.90
CA PHE A 98 15.55 6.48 -20.50
C PHE A 98 14.08 6.88 -20.37
N LYS A 99 13.61 7.84 -21.17
CA LYS A 99 12.18 8.20 -21.22
C LYS A 99 11.32 7.03 -21.72
N CYS A 100 11.75 6.33 -22.76
CA CYS A 100 11.05 5.16 -23.30
C CYS A 100 10.99 4.03 -22.27
N PHE A 101 12.14 3.72 -21.64
CA PHE A 101 12.26 2.76 -20.55
C PHE A 101 11.29 3.08 -19.41
N TYR A 102 11.33 4.31 -18.89
CA TYR A 102 10.51 4.68 -17.74
C TYR A 102 9.02 4.69 -18.09
N LYS A 103 8.65 5.12 -19.30
CA LYS A 103 7.27 5.06 -19.79
C LYS A 103 6.76 3.62 -19.88
N ALA A 104 7.57 2.71 -20.41
CA ALA A 104 7.24 1.29 -20.46
C ALA A 104 7.11 0.68 -19.05
N PHE A 105 8.05 1.00 -18.16
CA PHE A 105 8.02 0.54 -16.78
C PHE A 105 6.76 1.01 -16.05
N ALA A 106 6.42 2.30 -16.17
CA ALA A 106 5.21 2.86 -15.56
C ALA A 106 3.93 2.22 -16.15
N ALA A 107 3.89 1.96 -17.45
CA ALA A 107 2.75 1.30 -18.10
C ALA A 107 2.57 -0.16 -17.66
N LEU A 108 3.67 -0.88 -17.44
CA LEU A 108 3.67 -2.29 -17.06
C LEU A 108 3.75 -2.52 -15.55
N ALA A 109 3.82 -1.45 -14.75
CA ALA A 109 3.91 -1.52 -13.29
C ALA A 109 2.83 -2.40 -12.62
N PRO A 110 1.59 -2.51 -13.13
CA PRO A 110 0.60 -3.42 -12.53
C PRO A 110 0.89 -4.92 -12.75
N LEU A 111 1.67 -5.28 -13.78
CA LEU A 111 1.84 -6.69 -14.17
C LEU A 111 2.59 -7.53 -13.14
N PRO A 112 3.69 -7.06 -12.50
CA PRO A 112 4.37 -7.87 -11.51
C PRO A 112 3.47 -8.33 -10.35
N SER A 113 2.56 -7.48 -9.86
CA SER A 113 1.63 -7.86 -8.80
C SER A 113 0.68 -8.97 -9.22
N PHE A 114 0.40 -9.12 -10.51
CA PHE A 114 -0.42 -10.21 -11.02
C PHE A 114 0.42 -11.48 -11.27
N PHE A 115 1.52 -11.37 -12.02
CA PHE A 115 2.34 -12.53 -12.39
C PHE A 115 3.13 -13.12 -11.22
N PHE A 116 3.56 -12.29 -10.29
CA PHE A 116 4.36 -12.67 -9.12
C PHE A 116 3.57 -12.62 -7.82
N ALA A 117 2.23 -12.57 -7.85
CA ALA A 117 1.40 -12.52 -6.64
C ALA A 117 1.74 -13.64 -5.64
N ASN A 118 1.81 -14.88 -6.13
CA ASN A 118 2.12 -16.05 -5.28
C ASN A 118 3.59 -16.05 -4.82
N HIS A 119 4.49 -15.43 -5.58
CA HIS A 119 5.88 -15.23 -5.17
C HIS A 119 5.94 -14.26 -3.98
N TYR A 120 5.26 -13.11 -4.08
CA TYR A 120 5.15 -12.15 -2.98
C TYR A 120 4.45 -12.76 -1.76
N ALA A 121 3.41 -13.57 -1.94
CA ALA A 121 2.74 -14.27 -0.83
C ALA A 121 3.68 -15.22 -0.07
N ARG A 122 4.57 -15.93 -0.79
CA ARG A 122 5.63 -16.77 -0.18
C ARG A 122 6.66 -15.92 0.54
N LEU A 123 7.12 -14.84 -0.09
CA LEU A 123 8.08 -13.92 0.48
C LEU A 123 7.55 -13.30 1.78
N ALA A 124 6.29 -12.84 1.80
CA ALA A 124 5.63 -12.27 2.97
C ALA A 124 5.58 -13.27 4.13
N ALA A 125 5.23 -14.54 3.87
CA ALA A 125 5.24 -15.59 4.89
C ALA A 125 6.65 -15.86 5.45
N VAL A 126 7.67 -15.92 4.59
CA VAL A 126 9.07 -16.09 5.00
C VAL A 126 9.54 -14.91 5.85
N ILE A 127 9.26 -13.68 5.42
CA ILE A 127 9.62 -12.46 6.14
C ILE A 127 8.95 -12.44 7.50
N ARG A 128 7.63 -12.72 7.58
CA ARG A 128 6.88 -12.75 8.83
C ARG A 128 7.46 -13.76 9.82
N TRP A 129 7.74 -14.96 9.35
CA TRP A 129 8.36 -16.01 10.16
C TRP A 129 9.74 -15.58 10.67
N ARG A 130 10.59 -15.06 9.78
CA ARG A 130 11.95 -14.63 10.12
C ARG A 130 12.01 -13.36 10.99
N MET A 131 10.98 -12.52 10.95
CA MET A 131 10.79 -11.42 11.90
C MET A 131 10.30 -11.90 13.28
N GLY A 132 9.93 -13.17 13.44
CA GLY A 132 9.50 -13.73 14.72
C GLY A 132 8.05 -13.40 15.08
N PHE A 133 7.20 -13.05 14.11
CA PHE A 133 5.77 -12.74 14.33
C PHE A 133 4.87 -13.99 14.41
N GLY A 134 5.46 -15.14 14.70
CA GLY A 134 4.78 -16.43 14.83
C GLY A 134 4.63 -17.19 13.52
N ALA A 135 4.14 -18.43 13.63
CA ALA A 135 3.92 -19.32 12.50
C ALA A 135 2.84 -18.78 11.55
N CYS A 136 3.04 -18.98 10.25
CA CYS A 136 2.11 -18.59 9.19
C CYS A 136 2.36 -19.41 7.93
N GLY A 137 1.39 -19.44 7.03
CA GLY A 137 1.52 -19.99 5.69
C GLY A 137 1.37 -18.93 4.60
N PRO A 138 1.89 -19.17 3.38
CA PRO A 138 1.69 -18.28 2.25
C PRO A 138 0.22 -18.29 1.81
N ARG A 139 -0.29 -17.11 1.43
CA ARG A 139 -1.65 -16.95 0.93
C ARG A 139 -1.68 -17.06 -0.59
N GLU A 140 -1.45 -18.27 -1.09
CA GLU A 140 -1.38 -18.51 -2.54
C GLU A 140 -2.78 -18.62 -3.16
N MET A 141 -2.98 -17.92 -4.27
CA MET A 141 -4.27 -17.88 -4.96
C MET A 141 -4.16 -18.44 -6.38
N PRO A 142 -5.24 -19.07 -6.89
CA PRO A 142 -5.32 -19.43 -8.29
C PRO A 142 -5.45 -18.17 -9.16
N TRP A 143 -4.91 -18.24 -10.37
CA TRP A 143 -4.87 -17.12 -11.34
C TRP A 143 -6.22 -16.46 -11.60
N GLY A 144 -7.30 -17.25 -11.72
CA GLY A 144 -8.64 -16.70 -11.93
C GLY A 144 -9.11 -15.80 -10.78
N MET A 145 -8.72 -16.12 -9.55
CA MET A 145 -9.05 -15.32 -8.37
C MET A 145 -8.21 -14.02 -8.32
N LEU A 146 -6.91 -14.13 -8.60
CA LEU A 146 -6.01 -12.98 -8.73
C LEU A 146 -6.50 -12.00 -9.78
N ALA A 147 -6.95 -12.50 -10.94
CA ALA A 147 -7.43 -11.67 -12.04
C ALA A 147 -8.71 -10.93 -11.62
N GLY A 148 -9.65 -11.64 -11.00
CA GLY A 148 -10.87 -11.06 -10.49
C GLY A 148 -10.61 -9.98 -9.43
N ARG A 149 -9.67 -10.21 -8.52
CA ARG A 149 -9.27 -9.24 -7.48
C ARG A 149 -8.62 -8.01 -8.10
N MET A 150 -7.65 -8.19 -9.00
CA MET A 150 -6.97 -7.10 -9.71
C MET A 150 -7.98 -6.19 -10.46
N ILE A 151 -8.93 -6.79 -11.18
CA ILE A 151 -9.98 -6.03 -11.89
C ILE A 151 -10.84 -5.24 -10.90
N ARG A 152 -11.29 -5.87 -9.81
CA ARG A 152 -12.11 -5.19 -8.80
C ARG A 152 -11.36 -4.05 -8.13
N GLN A 153 -10.10 -4.25 -7.78
CA GLN A 153 -9.22 -3.24 -7.18
C GLN A 153 -8.99 -2.06 -8.14
N ALA A 154 -8.67 -2.34 -9.41
CA ALA A 154 -8.51 -1.30 -10.43
C ALA A 154 -9.81 -0.48 -10.61
N LEU A 155 -10.97 -1.15 -10.65
CA LEU A 155 -12.27 -0.50 -10.77
C LEU A 155 -12.60 0.36 -9.56
N ILE A 156 -12.38 -0.11 -8.33
CA ILE A 156 -12.69 0.71 -7.15
C ILE A 156 -11.73 1.89 -7.01
N VAL A 157 -10.44 1.72 -7.34
CA VAL A 157 -9.47 2.82 -7.37
C VAL A 157 -9.91 3.89 -8.36
N ALA A 158 -10.33 3.50 -9.57
CA ALA A 158 -10.74 4.44 -10.62
C ALA A 158 -12.09 5.11 -10.34
N ILE A 159 -13.10 4.33 -9.93
CA ILE A 159 -14.49 4.78 -9.86
C ILE A 159 -14.83 5.34 -8.46
N GLY A 160 -14.25 4.78 -7.39
CA GLY A 160 -14.63 5.11 -6.01
C GLY A 160 -14.43 6.58 -5.64
N VAL A 161 -13.48 7.26 -6.28
CA VAL A 161 -13.20 8.69 -6.06
C VAL A 161 -14.12 9.63 -6.84
N ALA A 162 -14.82 9.12 -7.86
CA ALA A 162 -15.58 9.94 -8.82
C ALA A 162 -16.58 10.91 -8.17
N PRO A 163 -17.37 10.53 -7.14
CA PRO A 163 -18.29 11.48 -6.50
C PRO A 163 -17.57 12.64 -5.81
N LEU A 164 -16.40 12.39 -5.21
CA LEU A 164 -15.63 13.43 -4.55
C LEU A 164 -15.05 14.42 -5.56
N LEU A 165 -14.59 13.92 -6.72
CA LEU A 165 -14.10 14.77 -7.80
C LEU A 165 -15.23 15.60 -8.41
N ALA A 166 -16.39 15.00 -8.65
CA ALA A 166 -17.56 15.71 -9.16
C ALA A 166 -17.96 16.86 -8.22
N VAL A 167 -17.98 16.62 -6.89
CA VAL A 167 -18.26 17.66 -5.90
C VAL A 167 -17.18 18.75 -5.86
N ALA A 168 -15.90 18.37 -5.95
CA ALA A 168 -14.79 19.32 -5.96
C ALA A 168 -14.88 20.28 -7.17
N GLN A 169 -15.27 19.78 -8.35
CA GLN A 169 -15.41 20.58 -9.56
C GLN A 169 -16.58 21.58 -9.53
N LEU A 170 -17.52 21.46 -8.58
CA LEU A 170 -18.59 22.44 -8.41
C LEU A 170 -18.10 23.75 -7.76
N LEU A 171 -16.89 23.78 -7.19
CA LEU A 171 -16.31 24.96 -6.54
C LEU A 171 -15.44 25.75 -7.53
N PRO A 172 -15.88 26.92 -8.00
CA PRO A 172 -15.08 27.74 -8.91
C PRO A 172 -13.77 28.18 -8.24
N ALA A 173 -12.70 28.29 -9.05
CA ALA A 173 -11.34 28.71 -8.68
C ALA A 173 -10.51 27.76 -7.78
N ILE A 174 -11.13 26.98 -6.88
CA ILE A 174 -10.41 26.09 -5.94
C ILE A 174 -10.62 24.60 -6.28
N GLY A 175 -11.61 24.27 -7.13
CA GLY A 175 -11.97 22.90 -7.47
C GLY A 175 -10.81 22.05 -8.00
N ASP A 176 -9.90 22.62 -8.78
CA ASP A 176 -8.73 21.91 -9.31
C ASP A 176 -7.75 21.52 -8.20
N TYR A 177 -7.47 22.44 -7.27
CA TYR A 177 -6.61 22.17 -6.11
C TYR A 177 -7.23 21.13 -5.17
N ILE A 178 -8.54 21.20 -4.95
CA ILE A 178 -9.26 20.21 -4.13
C ILE A 178 -9.25 18.85 -4.83
N SER A 179 -9.49 18.80 -6.14
CA SER A 179 -9.45 17.56 -6.92
C SER A 179 -8.07 16.92 -6.87
N ALA A 180 -7.00 17.72 -7.03
CA ALA A 180 -5.63 17.24 -6.92
C ALA A 180 -5.33 16.69 -5.51
N ALA A 181 -5.76 17.38 -4.45
CA ALA A 181 -5.58 16.92 -3.07
C ALA A 181 -6.36 15.63 -2.80
N VAL A 182 -7.61 15.54 -3.26
CA VAL A 182 -8.46 14.33 -3.15
C VAL A 182 -7.81 13.16 -3.87
N LEU A 183 -7.34 13.35 -5.10
CA LEU A 183 -6.62 12.33 -5.86
C LEU A 183 -5.36 11.89 -5.13
N ALA A 184 -4.55 12.82 -4.64
CA ALA A 184 -3.32 12.49 -3.92
C ALA A 184 -3.59 11.65 -2.65
N ILE A 185 -4.58 12.05 -1.84
CA ILE A 185 -4.99 11.31 -0.63
C ILE A 185 -5.56 9.94 -1.00
N TRP A 186 -6.39 9.87 -2.06
CA TRP A 186 -6.99 8.63 -2.53
C TRP A 186 -5.94 7.65 -3.06
N SER A 187 -5.02 8.12 -3.90
CA SER A 187 -3.89 7.32 -4.37
C SER A 187 -3.04 6.83 -3.20
N LEU A 188 -2.75 7.69 -2.23
CA LEU A 188 -1.98 7.29 -1.04
C LEU A 188 -2.69 6.22 -0.22
N HIS A 189 -4.00 6.35 -0.04
CA HIS A 189 -4.82 5.34 0.63
C HIS A 189 -4.69 3.97 -0.04
N TRP A 190 -4.78 3.91 -1.36
CA TRP A 190 -4.68 2.65 -2.10
C TRP A 190 -3.27 2.08 -2.15
N VAL A 191 -2.23 2.92 -2.17
CA VAL A 191 -0.84 2.45 -2.03
C VAL A 191 -0.64 1.73 -0.69
N VAL A 192 -1.17 2.29 0.39
CA VAL A 192 -1.10 1.63 1.70
C VAL A 192 -1.93 0.34 1.70
N ALA A 193 -3.13 0.35 1.12
CA ALA A 193 -3.97 -0.84 1.02
C ALA A 193 -3.29 -1.98 0.22
N ASP A 194 -2.60 -1.65 -0.89
CA ASP A 194 -1.82 -2.59 -1.70
C ASP A 194 -0.71 -3.24 -0.86
N ALA A 195 0.03 -2.44 -0.08
CA ALA A 195 1.07 -2.95 0.81
C ALA A 195 0.51 -3.88 1.91
N PHE A 196 -0.68 -3.58 2.44
CA PHE A 196 -1.34 -4.48 3.38
C PHE A 196 -1.83 -5.77 2.73
N ASP A 197 -2.28 -5.75 1.47
CA ASP A 197 -2.66 -6.96 0.72
C ASP A 197 -1.44 -7.85 0.46
N ASP A 198 -0.32 -7.26 0.02
CA ASP A 198 0.93 -7.98 -0.25
C ASP A 198 1.52 -8.61 1.02
N ALA A 199 1.28 -8.01 2.20
CA ALA A 199 1.75 -8.50 3.48
C ALA A 199 0.88 -9.63 4.08
N GLN A 200 -0.22 -10.01 3.43
CA GLN A 200 -1.14 -11.00 3.99
C GLN A 200 -0.60 -12.42 3.98
N VAL A 201 -0.94 -13.14 5.04
CA VAL A 201 -0.57 -14.53 5.26
C VAL A 201 -1.76 -15.32 5.78
N CYS A 202 -1.71 -16.64 5.63
CA CYS A 202 -2.62 -17.55 6.31
C CYS A 202 -2.12 -17.80 7.74
N LEU A 203 -3.02 -17.73 8.73
CA LEU A 203 -2.71 -18.11 10.10
C LEU A 203 -2.50 -19.63 10.23
N PRO A 204 -1.89 -20.12 11.32
CA PRO A 204 -1.70 -21.56 11.53
C PRO A 204 -3.03 -22.33 11.45
N GLY A 205 -3.10 -23.33 10.57
CA GLY A 205 -4.31 -24.13 10.33
C GLY A 205 -5.40 -23.45 9.49
N GLU A 206 -5.18 -22.21 9.05
CA GLU A 206 -6.12 -21.46 8.22
C GLU A 206 -5.92 -21.80 6.73
N SER A 207 -7.00 -22.16 6.06
CA SER A 207 -7.02 -22.29 4.59
C SER A 207 -7.14 -20.92 3.91
N VAL A 208 -6.68 -20.82 2.66
CA VAL A 208 -6.81 -19.59 1.85
C VAL A 208 -8.27 -19.11 1.77
N LYS A 209 -9.22 -20.05 1.66
CA LYS A 209 -10.65 -19.73 1.64
C LYS A 209 -11.13 -19.09 2.94
N GLN A 210 -10.66 -19.59 4.09
CA GLN A 210 -10.99 -19.01 5.40
C GLN A 210 -10.36 -17.62 5.56
N SER A 211 -9.10 -17.45 5.15
CA SER A 211 -8.42 -16.14 5.17
C SER A 211 -9.17 -15.10 4.32
N LEU A 212 -9.60 -15.46 3.12
CA LEU A 212 -10.42 -14.61 2.26
C LEU A 212 -11.78 -14.27 2.88
N GLN A 213 -12.42 -15.26 3.50
CA GLN A 213 -13.73 -15.06 4.12
C GLN A 213 -13.64 -14.09 5.31
N ARG A 214 -12.59 -14.22 6.13
CA ARG A 214 -12.30 -13.29 7.23
C ARG A 214 -12.20 -11.84 6.74
N ASP A 215 -11.51 -11.60 5.63
CA ASP A 215 -11.37 -10.25 5.09
C ASP A 215 -12.70 -9.70 4.60
N ARG A 216 -13.54 -10.54 3.97
CA ARG A 216 -14.87 -10.14 3.47
C ARG A 216 -15.84 -9.81 4.61
N GLU A 217 -15.70 -10.50 5.73
CA GLU A 217 -16.46 -10.28 6.96
C GLU A 217 -16.00 -9.04 7.74
N ALA A 218 -14.85 -8.46 7.40
CA ALA A 218 -14.39 -7.23 7.99
C ALA A 218 -15.36 -6.06 7.71
N GLN A 219 -15.23 -5.02 8.52
CA GLN A 219 -16.11 -3.86 8.44
C GLN A 219 -16.06 -3.21 7.05
N GLU A 220 -17.23 -2.79 6.55
CA GLU A 220 -17.32 -2.07 5.27
C GLU A 220 -16.39 -0.85 5.23
N PRO A 221 -15.71 -0.53 4.12
CA PRO A 221 -14.76 0.58 4.06
C PRO A 221 -15.36 1.93 4.44
N TRP A 222 -14.55 2.82 5.04
CA TRP A 222 -15.00 4.15 5.47
C TRP A 222 -15.74 4.95 4.39
N PHE A 223 -15.30 4.90 3.13
CA PHE A 223 -15.92 5.64 2.04
C PHE A 223 -17.29 5.05 1.67
N VAL A 224 -17.45 3.72 1.72
CA VAL A 224 -18.75 3.06 1.55
C VAL A 224 -19.70 3.48 2.67
N ARG A 225 -19.23 3.45 3.92
CA ARG A 225 -20.04 3.87 5.08
C ARG A 225 -20.43 5.35 4.97
N LEU A 226 -19.53 6.21 4.49
CA LEU A 226 -19.81 7.63 4.25
C LEU A 226 -20.89 7.82 3.18
N LEU A 227 -20.78 7.12 2.04
CA LEU A 227 -21.78 7.17 0.96
C LEU A 227 -23.14 6.66 1.44
N LYS A 228 -23.18 5.55 2.18
CA LYS A 228 -24.42 5.01 2.77
C LYS A 228 -25.07 6.00 3.75
N ARG A 229 -24.26 6.64 4.61
CA ARG A 229 -24.74 7.70 5.52
C ARG A 229 -25.27 8.92 4.75
N ALA A 230 -24.53 9.41 3.76
CA ALA A 230 -24.97 10.55 2.95
C ALA A 230 -26.30 10.26 2.24
N ALA A 231 -26.44 9.07 1.65
CA ALA A 231 -27.66 8.66 0.97
C ALA A 231 -28.88 8.50 1.89
N ALA A 232 -28.66 8.23 3.18
CA ALA A 232 -29.73 8.16 4.17
C ALA A 232 -30.30 9.54 4.53
N HIS A 233 -29.52 10.61 4.38
CA HIS A 233 -29.94 11.98 4.68
C HIS A 233 -30.50 12.74 3.46
N LEU A 234 -30.51 12.11 2.28
CA LEU A 234 -30.94 12.75 1.03
C LEU A 234 -32.32 12.25 0.58
N PRO A 235 -33.14 13.11 -0.07
CA PRO A 235 -34.43 12.73 -0.62
C PRO A 235 -34.27 11.64 -1.69
N GLY A 236 -35.30 10.81 -1.89
CA GLY A 236 -35.23 9.56 -2.69
C GLY A 236 -34.65 9.70 -4.09
N ILE A 237 -34.87 10.85 -4.75
CA ILE A 237 -34.38 11.15 -6.12
C ILE A 237 -32.84 11.19 -6.17
N LEU A 238 -32.19 11.71 -5.12
CA LEU A 238 -30.73 11.78 -5.00
C LEU A 238 -30.17 10.60 -4.18
N GLY A 239 -30.89 10.17 -3.14
CA GLY A 239 -30.48 9.06 -2.27
C GLY A 239 -30.50 7.70 -2.95
N GLY A 240 -31.39 7.47 -3.93
CA GLY A 240 -31.44 6.23 -4.72
C GLY A 240 -30.14 5.93 -5.47
N PRO A 241 -29.70 6.83 -6.38
CA PRO A 241 -28.43 6.69 -7.11
C PRO A 241 -27.21 6.53 -6.20
N ILE A 242 -27.11 7.32 -5.12
CA ILE A 242 -25.97 7.25 -4.18
C ILE A 242 -25.96 5.90 -3.45
N ARG A 243 -27.13 5.34 -3.06
CA ARG A 243 -27.21 3.98 -2.50
C ARG A 243 -26.73 2.92 -3.48
N LEU A 244 -27.11 3.03 -4.77
CA LEU A 244 -26.67 2.09 -5.79
C LEU A 244 -25.16 2.17 -6.00
N PHE A 245 -24.63 3.39 -6.07
CA PHE A 245 -23.19 3.63 -6.16
C PHE A 245 -22.43 3.10 -4.95
N ALA A 246 -22.96 3.30 -3.74
CA ALA A 246 -22.37 2.76 -2.52
C ALA A 246 -22.33 1.23 -2.55
N ARG A 247 -23.39 0.55 -3.03
CA ARG A 247 -23.41 -0.92 -3.22
C ARG A 247 -22.41 -1.40 -4.26
N LEU A 248 -22.25 -0.65 -5.36
CA LEU A 248 -21.22 -0.95 -6.36
C LEU A 248 -19.83 -0.86 -5.74
N CYS A 249 -19.53 0.23 -5.04
CA CYS A 249 -18.27 0.41 -4.34
C CYS A 249 -18.01 -0.69 -3.31
N ASP A 250 -19.05 -1.09 -2.57
CA ASP A 250 -18.99 -2.16 -1.58
C ASP A 250 -18.66 -3.52 -2.21
N LYS A 251 -19.27 -3.82 -3.35
CA LYS A 251 -19.00 -5.05 -4.12
C LYS A 251 -17.59 -5.06 -4.69
N LEU A 252 -17.11 -3.93 -5.19
CA LEU A 252 -15.75 -3.82 -5.74
C LEU A 252 -14.68 -3.86 -4.63
N ALA A 253 -14.95 -3.26 -3.48
CA ALA A 253 -14.03 -3.25 -2.35
C ALA A 253 -14.05 -4.53 -1.51
N LEU A 254 -14.88 -5.53 -1.86
CA LEU A 254 -15.13 -6.73 -1.06
C LEU A 254 -13.85 -7.49 -0.70
N ASP A 255 -12.91 -7.59 -1.63
CA ASP A 255 -11.63 -8.29 -1.40
C ASP A 255 -10.55 -7.41 -0.79
N SER A 256 -10.83 -6.11 -0.58
CA SER A 256 -9.94 -5.12 0.05
C SER A 256 -10.44 -4.71 1.45
N ARG A 257 -11.49 -5.37 1.97
CA ARG A 257 -12.13 -5.02 3.24
C ARG A 257 -11.23 -5.28 4.45
N GLY A 258 -10.51 -6.40 4.45
CA GLY A 258 -9.64 -6.77 5.56
C GLY A 258 -8.48 -5.78 5.73
N GLU A 259 -7.86 -5.43 4.61
CA GLU A 259 -6.75 -4.48 4.50
C GLU A 259 -7.20 -3.09 4.95
N ILE A 260 -8.35 -2.62 4.44
CA ILE A 260 -8.90 -1.32 4.83
C ILE A 260 -9.28 -1.32 6.32
N ALA A 261 -9.87 -2.39 6.85
CA ALA A 261 -10.19 -2.48 8.28
C ALA A 261 -8.94 -2.47 9.18
N LEU A 262 -7.85 -3.12 8.75
CA LEU A 262 -6.55 -3.06 9.43
C LEU A 262 -5.96 -1.65 9.40
N MET A 263 -6.04 -0.97 8.26
CA MET A 263 -5.62 0.44 8.15
C MET A 263 -6.46 1.35 9.05
N GLU A 264 -7.77 1.13 9.09
CA GLU A 264 -8.70 1.93 9.89
C GLU A 264 -8.57 1.72 11.39
N SER A 265 -8.14 0.54 11.83
CA SER A 265 -7.83 0.25 13.23
C SER A 265 -6.44 0.79 13.64
N ASN A 266 -5.53 0.99 12.69
CA ASN A 266 -4.16 1.45 12.92
C ASN A 266 -3.85 2.80 12.22
N ARG A 267 -4.82 3.73 12.19
CA ARG A 267 -4.78 4.96 11.36
C ARG A 267 -3.48 5.72 11.44
N ALA A 268 -2.97 5.96 12.63
CA ALA A 268 -1.75 6.74 12.81
C ALA A 268 -0.54 6.04 12.19
N VAL A 269 -0.40 4.73 12.40
CA VAL A 269 0.66 3.91 11.77
C VAL A 269 0.51 3.94 10.25
N SER A 270 -0.70 3.72 9.73
CA SER A 270 -0.96 3.73 8.28
C SER A 270 -0.70 5.08 7.63
N VAL A 271 -1.02 6.20 8.30
CA VAL A 271 -0.68 7.54 7.82
C VAL A 271 0.84 7.74 7.80
N GLY A 272 1.52 7.36 8.87
CA GLY A 272 2.98 7.43 8.95
C GLY A 272 3.66 6.65 7.83
N PHE A 273 3.27 5.39 7.67
CA PHE A 273 3.75 4.50 6.62
C PHE A 273 3.46 5.07 5.23
N GLY A 274 2.22 5.53 4.99
CA GLY A 274 1.85 6.18 3.74
C GLY A 274 2.74 7.37 3.43
N LEU A 275 2.97 8.28 4.39
CA LEU A 275 3.83 9.44 4.18
C LEU A 275 5.26 9.05 3.81
N SER A 276 5.86 8.07 4.48
CA SER A 276 7.19 7.57 4.11
C SER A 276 7.20 6.95 2.72
N THR A 277 6.19 6.13 2.40
CA THR A 277 6.05 5.50 1.09
C THR A 277 5.87 6.54 -0.02
N ALA A 278 5.07 7.59 0.20
CA ALA A 278 4.89 8.68 -0.76
C ALA A 278 6.21 9.41 -1.05
N VAL A 279 7.04 9.65 -0.03
CA VAL A 279 8.38 10.25 -0.20
C VAL A 279 9.27 9.35 -1.04
N VAL A 280 9.22 8.03 -0.83
CA VAL A 280 10.03 7.09 -1.60
C VAL A 280 9.54 6.96 -3.04
N LEU A 281 8.23 6.84 -3.26
CA LEU A 281 7.61 6.78 -4.60
C LEU A 281 7.82 8.09 -5.40
N ALA A 282 7.91 9.23 -4.72
CA ALA A 282 8.25 10.51 -5.36
C ALA A 282 9.70 10.55 -5.88
N THR A 283 10.56 9.59 -5.50
CA THR A 283 11.94 9.48 -5.96
C THR A 283 12.03 8.49 -7.13
N PRO A 284 12.26 8.95 -8.38
CA PRO A 284 12.09 8.11 -9.59
C PRO A 284 12.91 6.81 -9.61
N VAL A 285 14.12 6.81 -9.04
CA VAL A 285 14.98 5.62 -8.97
C VAL A 285 14.51 4.66 -7.89
N LEU A 286 14.06 5.18 -6.74
CA LEU A 286 13.58 4.34 -5.64
C LEU A 286 12.23 3.71 -5.96
N ASN A 287 11.38 4.41 -6.72
CA ASN A 287 10.11 3.88 -7.21
C ASN A 287 10.24 2.54 -7.98
N LEU A 288 11.38 2.31 -8.65
CA LEU A 288 11.65 1.06 -9.37
C LEU A 288 11.91 -0.13 -8.44
N LEU A 289 12.37 0.14 -7.21
CA LEU A 289 12.82 -0.85 -6.24
C LEU A 289 11.91 -0.95 -5.01
N PHE A 290 10.92 -0.07 -4.88
CA PHE A 290 10.19 0.09 -3.63
C PHE A 290 9.09 -0.94 -3.42
N ARG A 291 8.56 -1.55 -4.47
CA ARG A 291 7.45 -2.50 -4.30
C ARG A 291 7.80 -3.73 -3.44
N PRO A 292 9.02 -4.28 -3.52
CA PRO A 292 9.48 -5.31 -2.60
C PRO A 292 9.86 -4.82 -1.18
N ILE A 293 9.92 -3.51 -0.92
CA ILE A 293 10.42 -2.86 0.32
C ILE A 293 9.26 -2.42 1.22
#